data_AF-A0A3D2X5D6-F1
#
_entry.id   AF-A0A3D2X5D6-F1
#
_cell.length_a   1.000
_cell.length_b   1.000
_cell.length_c   1.000
_cell.angle_alpha   90.00
_cell.angle_beta   90.00
_cell.angle_gamma   90.00
#
_symmetry.space_group_name_H-M   'P 1'
#
loop_
_entity.id
_entity.type
_entity.pdbx_description
1 polymer ?
#
loop_
_entity_poly.entity_id
_entity_poly.type
_entity_poly.pdbx_seq_one_letter_code
_entity_poly.pdbx_strand_id
1 'polypeptide(L)'
;MCYSLHRSSFWFCGRQQHGPHLPLNNDILCAEYFAEELSEATGCLVAPTINYGVNLPCDISFTGTTSISKDTLKKIITEIIEMVEISRF
;
A
#
# COMPACT_ATOMS: atom_id res chain seq x y z
N MET A 1 6.29 -21.16 -19.56
CA MET A 1 6.41 -21.33 -18.10
C MET A 1 5.68 -20.16 -17.46
N CYS A 2 4.36 -20.25 -17.35
CA CYS A 2 3.52 -19.12 -16.98
C CYS A 2 3.53 -18.94 -15.46
N TYR A 3 3.76 -17.71 -15.00
CA TYR A 3 3.52 -17.38 -13.60
C TYR A 3 2.02 -17.53 -13.30
N SER A 4 1.71 -18.12 -12.15
CA SER A 4 0.36 -18.05 -11.59
C SER A 4 0.13 -16.60 -11.14
N LEU A 5 -0.64 -15.85 -11.93
CA LEU A 5 -1.05 -14.48 -11.62
C LEU A 5 -2.01 -14.50 -10.41
N HIS A 6 -1.43 -14.52 -9.22
CA HIS A 6 -2.17 -14.22 -7.99
C HIS A 6 -2.68 -12.78 -8.06
N ARG A 7 -3.92 -12.58 -7.60
CA ARG A 7 -4.64 -11.31 -7.67
C ARG A 7 -3.81 -10.21 -7.00
N SER A 8 -3.63 -9.09 -7.69
CA SER A 8 -2.72 -8.03 -7.25
C SER A 8 -3.50 -6.95 -6.44
N SER A 9 -3.08 -6.68 -5.19
CA SER A 9 -3.52 -5.65 -4.20
C SER A 9 -3.14 -4.14 -4.37
N PHE A 10 -3.98 -3.22 -4.89
CA PHE A 10 -3.79 -1.74 -5.09
C PHE A 10 -4.23 -0.79 -3.98
N TRP A 11 -3.54 -0.75 -2.83
CA TRP A 11 -3.81 0.27 -1.81
C TRP A 11 -2.55 0.88 -1.18
N PHE A 12 -2.70 2.10 -0.67
CA PHE A 12 -1.63 2.90 -0.06
C PHE A 12 -1.80 2.93 1.46
N CYS A 13 -0.86 2.38 2.23
CA CYS A 13 -0.84 2.49 3.70
C CYS A 13 0.60 2.49 4.23
N GLY A 14 0.94 3.48 5.05
CA GLY A 14 2.27 3.61 5.63
C GLY A 14 2.48 2.69 6.84
N ARG A 15 3.72 2.64 7.32
CA ARG A 15 4.01 2.11 8.66
C ARG A 15 4.02 3.25 9.68
N GLN A 16 3.07 3.20 10.61
CA GLN A 16 2.80 4.23 11.62
C GLN A 16 2.63 3.56 12.99
N GLN A 17 2.98 4.28 14.07
CA GLN A 17 2.87 3.77 15.43
C GLN A 17 1.45 3.94 15.99
N HIS A 18 0.68 2.85 16.00
CA HIS A 18 -0.70 2.80 16.54
C HIS A 18 -0.75 2.53 18.05
N GLY A 19 0.23 3.05 18.79
CA GLY A 19 0.44 2.75 20.21
C GLY A 19 0.92 1.31 20.45
N PRO A 20 1.07 0.88 21.71
CA PRO A 20 1.73 -0.39 22.07
C PRO A 20 0.86 -1.65 21.89
N HIS A 21 -0.33 -1.52 21.27
CA HIS A 21 -1.36 -2.56 21.23
C HIS A 21 -1.74 -3.00 19.80
N LEU A 22 -1.25 -2.29 18.79
CA LEU A 22 -1.46 -2.57 17.37
C LEU A 22 -0.12 -2.64 16.63
N PRO A 23 0.00 -3.45 15.57
CA PRO A 23 1.27 -3.61 14.85
C PRO A 23 1.58 -2.39 13.97
N LEU A 24 2.87 -2.15 13.69
CA LEU A 24 3.35 -1.05 12.84
C LEU A 24 2.82 -1.10 11.39
N ASN A 25 2.27 -2.23 10.95
CA ASN A 25 1.64 -2.42 9.64
C ASN A 25 0.12 -2.63 9.72
N ASN A 26 -0.54 -2.20 10.81
CA ASN A 26 -1.99 -2.28 10.99
C ASN A 26 -2.77 -1.85 9.74
N ASP A 27 -2.43 -0.69 9.20
CA ASP A 27 -3.19 -0.07 8.11
C ASP A 27 -3.04 -0.85 6.80
N ILE A 28 -1.86 -1.44 6.58
CA ILE A 28 -1.58 -2.36 5.47
C ILE A 28 -2.45 -3.62 5.60
N LEU A 29 -2.50 -4.24 6.79
CA LEU A 29 -3.33 -5.43 7.04
C LEU A 29 -4.82 -5.16 6.83
N CYS A 30 -5.32 -4.02 7.29
CA CYS A 30 -6.71 -3.61 7.05
C CYS A 30 -6.98 -3.33 5.56
N ALA A 31 -6.07 -2.63 4.87
CA ALA A 31 -6.22 -2.32 3.45
C ALA A 31 -6.18 -3.57 2.57
N GLU A 32 -5.30 -4.52 2.85
CA GLU A 32 -5.18 -5.79 2.12
C GLU A 32 -6.43 -6.66 2.33
N TYR A 33 -6.92 -6.82 3.56
CA TYR A 33 -8.16 -7.54 3.85
C TYR A 33 -9.36 -6.97 3.07
N PHE A 34 -9.61 -5.65 3.16
CA PHE A 34 -10.74 -5.03 2.45
C PHE A 34 -10.57 -5.08 0.92
N ALA A 35 -9.34 -5.02 0.40
CA ALA A 35 -9.08 -5.12 -1.03
C ALA A 35 -9.32 -6.54 -1.59
N GLU A 36 -9.01 -7.58 -0.81
CA GLU A 36 -9.30 -8.96 -1.16
C GLU A 36 -10.82 -9.22 -1.19
N GLU A 37 -11.54 -8.88 -0.12
CA GLU A 37 -13.00 -9.00 -0.03
C GLU A 37 -13.72 -8.24 -1.16
N LEU A 38 -13.25 -7.03 -1.49
CA LEU A 38 -13.76 -6.25 -2.63
C LEU A 38 -13.43 -6.92 -3.98
N SER A 39 -12.25 -7.50 -4.16
CA SER A 39 -11.90 -8.24 -5.39
C SER A 39 -12.76 -9.49 -5.58
N GLU A 40 -13.11 -10.19 -4.50
CA GLU A 40 -14.05 -11.32 -4.56
C GLU A 40 -15.47 -10.87 -4.90
N ALA A 41 -15.97 -9.81 -4.26
CA ALA A 41 -17.33 -9.31 -4.47
C ALA A 41 -17.57 -8.61 -5.83
N THR A 42 -16.53 -8.02 -6.43
CA THR A 42 -16.65 -7.21 -7.66
C THR A 42 -15.97 -7.81 -8.89
N GLY A 43 -15.02 -8.73 -8.71
CA GLY A 43 -14.16 -9.23 -9.79
C GLY A 43 -13.03 -8.26 -10.20
N CYS A 44 -12.83 -7.14 -9.50
CA CYS A 44 -11.79 -6.18 -9.84
C CYS A 44 -10.35 -6.70 -9.58
N LEU A 45 -9.45 -6.37 -10.51
CA LEU A 45 -7.99 -6.34 -10.30
C LEU A 45 -7.59 -5.05 -9.57
N VAL A 46 -6.37 -4.97 -8.99
CA VAL A 46 -6.03 -3.83 -8.13
C VAL A 46 -4.56 -3.30 -8.18
N ALA A 47 -3.49 -4.12 -8.38
CA ALA A 47 -2.02 -3.79 -8.50
C ALA A 47 -1.13 -4.08 -7.24
N PRO A 48 -0.04 -3.36 -6.79
CA PRO A 48 0.76 -3.77 -5.59
C PRO A 48 0.71 -2.86 -4.32
N THR A 49 0.56 -3.42 -3.10
CA THR A 49 0.33 -2.65 -1.86
C THR A 49 1.54 -1.78 -1.47
N ILE A 50 1.35 -0.46 -1.39
CA ILE A 50 2.43 0.47 -1.08
C ILE A 50 2.56 0.65 0.42
N ASN A 51 3.49 -0.11 1.00
CA ASN A 51 3.87 -0.19 2.42
C ASN A 51 4.54 1.10 2.99
N TYR A 52 4.46 2.23 2.29
CA TYR A 52 5.11 3.49 2.63
C TYR A 52 4.15 4.65 2.43
N GLY A 53 4.02 5.49 3.47
CA GLY A 53 3.10 6.62 3.50
C GLY A 53 3.77 7.92 3.93
N VAL A 54 2.95 8.96 4.06
CA VAL A 54 3.35 10.25 4.61
C VAL A 54 2.69 10.41 5.98
N ASN A 55 3.47 10.21 7.04
CA ASN A 55 2.97 10.28 8.41
C ASN A 55 2.98 11.74 8.91
N LEU A 56 2.25 12.04 9.99
CA LEU A 56 2.21 13.40 10.54
C LEU A 56 3.53 13.73 11.27
N PRO A 57 3.94 15.02 11.37
CA PRO A 57 5.21 15.39 11.99
C PRO A 57 5.39 14.93 13.44
N CYS A 58 4.30 14.71 14.19
CA CYS A 58 4.33 14.13 15.53
C CYS A 58 4.78 12.66 15.54
N ASP A 59 4.39 11.87 14.54
CA ASP A 59 4.51 10.40 14.58
C ASP A 59 5.91 9.92 14.16
N ILE A 60 6.64 10.77 13.44
CA ILE A 60 8.05 10.56 13.03
C ILE A 60 8.96 10.38 14.26
N SER A 61 8.53 10.85 15.44
CA SER A 61 9.26 10.67 16.69
C SER A 61 9.25 9.25 17.27
N PHE A 62 8.35 8.37 16.80
CA PHE A 62 8.23 7.00 17.32
C PHE A 62 9.14 6.00 16.59
N THR A 63 9.85 5.19 17.35
CA THR A 63 10.73 4.13 16.82
C THR A 63 9.94 3.11 16.00
N GLY A 64 10.36 2.87 14.76
CA GLY A 64 9.70 1.94 13.84
C GLY A 64 8.73 2.58 12.85
N THR A 65 8.27 3.82 13.10
CA THR A 65 7.55 4.62 12.11
C THR A 65 8.45 4.91 10.90
N THR A 66 8.02 4.57 9.68
CA THR A 66 8.77 4.89 8.45
C THR A 66 7.92 5.71 7.48
N SER A 67 8.19 7.01 7.42
CA SER A 67 7.55 7.95 6.49
C SER A 67 8.47 8.28 5.31
N ILE A 68 7.86 8.50 4.14
CA ILE A 68 8.52 9.14 2.99
C ILE A 68 7.99 10.58 2.82
N SER A 69 8.58 11.36 1.91
CA SER A 69 8.09 12.71 1.58
C SER A 69 6.86 12.65 0.66
N LYS A 70 6.05 13.71 0.64
CA LYS A 70 4.87 13.83 -0.24
C LYS A 70 5.24 13.71 -1.71
N ASP A 71 6.33 14.35 -2.12
CA ASP A 71 6.84 14.32 -3.50
C ASP A 71 7.44 12.95 -3.86
N THR A 72 8.05 12.25 -2.88
CA THR A 72 8.51 10.87 -3.05
C THR A 72 7.34 9.92 -3.25
N LEU A 73 6.31 9.99 -2.40
CA LEU A 73 5.10 9.16 -2.55
C LEU A 73 4.42 9.44 -3.90
N LYS A 74 4.26 10.71 -4.28
CA LYS A 74 3.65 11.08 -5.57
C LYS A 74 4.42 10.47 -6.75
N LYS A 75 5.76 10.54 -6.76
CA LYS A 75 6.58 9.94 -7.83
C LYS A 75 6.40 8.42 -7.91
N ILE A 76 6.49 7.73 -6.78
CA ILE A 76 6.29 6.27 -6.71
C ILE A 76 4.89 5.89 -7.26
N ILE A 77 3.83 6.63 -6.88
CA ILE A 77 2.47 6.40 -7.39
C ILE A 77 2.41 6.62 -8.91
N THR A 78 2.97 7.72 -9.42
CA THR A 78 3.00 8.01 -10.86
C THR A 78 3.77 6.94 -11.65
N GLU A 79 4.98 6.58 -11.21
CA GLU A 79 5.82 5.55 -11.86
C GLU A 79 5.13 4.17 -11.89
N ILE A 80 4.40 3.80 -10.83
CA ILE A 80 3.63 2.54 -10.79
C ILE A 80 2.40 2.60 -11.72
N ILE A 81 1.66 3.72 -11.74
CA ILE A 81 0.51 3.88 -12.65
C ILE A 81 0.96 3.85 -14.11
N GLU A 82 2.03 4.57 -14.46
CA GLU A 82 2.61 4.56 -15.81
C GLU A 82 3.04 3.13 -16.20
N MET A 83 3.68 2.36 -15.30
CA MET A 83 4.05 0.97 -15.58
C MET A 83 2.84 0.03 -15.70
N VAL A 84 1.77 0.23 -14.93
CA VAL A 84 0.51 -0.55 -15.07
C VAL A 84 -0.17 -0.24 -16.41
N GLU A 85 -0.17 1.02 -16.84
CA GLU A 85 -0.73 1.43 -18.15
C GLU A 85 0.13 0.94 -19.34
N ILE A 86 1.46 0.99 -19.23
CA ILE A 86 2.40 0.48 -20.24
C ILE A 86 2.32 -1.04 -20.36
N SER A 87 2.22 -1.76 -19.23
CA SER A 87 2.21 -3.23 -19.20
C SER A 87 0.90 -3.85 -19.71
N ARG A 88 -0.17 -3.04 -19.86
CA ARG A 88 -1.46 -3.42 -20.47
C ARG A 88 -2.05 -4.72 -19.95
N PHE A 89 -2.58 -4.63 -18.74
CA PHE A 89 -3.81 -5.34 -18.36
C PHE A 89 -4.94 -5.03 -19.36
#